data_AF-A0A449ARE5-F1
#
_entry.id   AF-A0A449ARE5-F1
#
_cell.length_a   1.000
_cell.length_b   1.000
_cell.length_c   1.000
_cell.angle_alpha   90.00
_cell.angle_beta   90.00
_cell.angle_gamma   90.00
#
_symmetry.space_group_name_H-M   'P 1'
#
loop_
_entity.id
_entity.type
_entity.pdbx_description
1 polymer ?
#
loop_
_entity_poly.entity_id
_entity_poly.type
_entity_poly.pdbx_seq_one_letter_code
_entity_poly.pdbx_strand_id
1 'polypeptide(L)'
;MSFFDTIYFNKIQKKIDFVTKIFVELKILENYKNNINIEKKMKEMFYIDEFIYEFCDNFSYNEKNLETNRNIINNFFLFFFYHQIFKRRLYWTKKQNNLNLKSKIHSIPFNSKKRSYYYNFLSEFQHINNYNIYLRKILKKVL
;
A
#
# COMPACT_ATOMS: atom_id res chain seq x y z
N MET A 1 -18.65 14.83 -5.27
CA MET A 1 -17.22 14.47 -5.28
C MET A 1 -16.43 15.77 -5.16
N SER A 2 -15.47 15.90 -4.25
CA SER A 2 -14.64 17.11 -4.24
C SER A 2 -13.52 16.96 -5.28
N PHE A 3 -13.19 18.05 -6.00
CA PHE A 3 -12.10 18.06 -6.99
C PHE A 3 -10.76 17.59 -6.38
N PHE A 4 -10.54 17.91 -5.11
CA PHE A 4 -9.35 17.52 -4.36
C PHE A 4 -9.26 16.00 -4.10
N ASP A 5 -10.39 15.33 -3.89
CA ASP A 5 -10.44 13.87 -3.74
C ASP A 5 -10.11 13.18 -5.06
N THR A 6 -10.69 13.64 -6.16
CA THR A 6 -10.41 13.09 -7.50
C THR A 6 -8.92 13.18 -7.85
N ILE A 7 -8.29 14.34 -7.63
CA ILE A 7 -6.84 14.51 -7.87
C ILE A 7 -6.03 13.56 -6.99
N TYR A 8 -6.43 13.40 -5.73
CA TYR A 8 -5.73 12.55 -4.79
C TYR A 8 -5.76 11.08 -5.20
N PHE A 9 -6.95 10.53 -5.44
CA PHE A 9 -7.11 9.14 -5.82
C PHE A 9 -6.46 8.85 -7.17
N ASN A 10 -6.50 9.79 -8.12
CA ASN A 10 -5.76 9.68 -9.38
C ASN A 10 -4.24 9.61 -9.16
N LYS A 11 -3.68 10.39 -8.22
CA LYS A 11 -2.24 10.31 -7.88
C LYS A 11 -1.89 8.99 -7.20
N ILE A 12 -2.76 8.47 -6.34
CA ILE A 12 -2.58 7.16 -5.70
C ILE A 12 -2.61 6.05 -6.74
N GLN A 13 -3.62 6.04 -7.61
CA GLN A 13 -3.77 5.03 -8.65
C GLN A 13 -2.51 4.98 -9.54
N LYS A 14 -2.00 6.13 -9.98
CA LYS A 14 -0.75 6.21 -10.75
C LYS A 14 0.48 5.64 -10.03
N LYS A 15 0.54 5.72 -8.69
CA LYS A 15 1.62 5.12 -7.90
C LYS A 15 1.45 3.61 -7.81
N ILE A 16 0.23 3.15 -7.58
CA ILE A 16 -0.12 1.73 -7.53
C ILE A 16 0.20 1.08 -8.88
N ASP A 17 -0.30 1.63 -9.98
CA ASP A 17 -0.05 1.12 -11.34
C ASP A 17 1.45 0.98 -11.61
N PHE A 18 2.25 1.98 -11.20
CA PHE A 18 3.69 1.95 -11.38
C PHE A 18 4.36 0.83 -10.57
N VAL A 19 4.02 0.70 -9.29
CA VAL A 19 4.64 -0.31 -8.44
C VAL A 19 4.21 -1.72 -8.86
N THR A 20 2.93 -1.90 -9.20
CA THR A 20 2.43 -3.19 -9.66
C THR A 20 3.10 -3.62 -10.97
N LYS A 21 3.37 -2.69 -11.89
CA LYS A 21 4.18 -2.98 -13.09
C LYS A 21 5.58 -3.48 -12.74
N ILE A 22 6.23 -2.89 -11.74
CA ILE A 22 7.53 -3.36 -11.25
C ILE A 22 7.40 -4.76 -10.65
N PHE A 23 6.36 -5.05 -9.88
CA PHE A 23 6.16 -6.38 -9.30
C PHE A 23 5.87 -7.46 -10.34
N VAL A 24 5.21 -7.11 -11.44
CA VAL A 24 5.09 -7.99 -12.61
C VAL A 24 6.45 -8.21 -13.28
N GLU A 25 7.25 -7.15 -13.49
CA GLU A 25 8.61 -7.26 -14.06
C GLU A 25 9.52 -8.16 -13.20
N LEU A 26 9.38 -8.07 -11.88
CA LEU A 26 10.08 -8.90 -10.90
C LEU A 26 9.53 -10.32 -10.76
N LYS A 27 8.47 -10.67 -11.50
CA LYS A 27 7.77 -11.97 -11.42
C LYS A 27 7.22 -12.29 -10.03
N ILE A 28 6.89 -11.28 -9.23
CA ILE A 28 6.16 -11.44 -7.97
C ILE A 28 4.67 -11.63 -8.27
N LEU A 29 4.18 -10.92 -9.29
CA LEU A 29 2.82 -11.02 -9.83
C LEU A 29 2.86 -11.57 -11.25
N GLU A 30 1.84 -12.33 -11.65
CA GLU A 30 1.72 -12.87 -13.01
C GLU A 30 1.18 -11.82 -13.98
N ASN A 31 0.14 -11.11 -13.57
CA ASN A 31 -0.50 -10.11 -14.39
C ASN A 31 -1.09 -8.98 -13.54
N TYR A 32 -1.51 -7.92 -14.23
CA TYR A 32 -2.22 -6.81 -13.64
C TYR A 32 -3.61 -6.67 -14.24
N LYS A 33 -4.64 -6.93 -13.43
CA LYS A 33 -6.02 -6.50 -13.69
C LYS A 33 -6.62 -5.91 -12.42
N ASN A 34 -6.17 -4.73 -12.04
CA ASN A 34 -6.78 -4.05 -10.91
C ASN A 34 -7.87 -3.09 -11.37
N ASN A 35 -9.11 -3.57 -11.33
CA ASN A 35 -10.31 -2.76 -11.60
C ASN A 35 -10.92 -2.20 -10.31
N ILE A 36 -10.20 -2.21 -9.20
CA ILE A 36 -10.72 -1.74 -7.92
C ILE A 36 -10.85 -0.22 -7.95
N ASN A 37 -12.08 0.26 -7.76
CA ASN A 37 -12.30 1.66 -7.41
C ASN A 37 -11.85 1.87 -5.95
N ILE A 38 -10.58 2.26 -5.80
CA ILE A 38 -9.94 2.48 -4.50
C ILE A 38 -10.76 3.43 -3.65
N GLU A 39 -11.21 4.56 -4.20
CA GLU A 39 -12.01 5.52 -3.45
C GLU A 39 -13.28 4.88 -2.86
N LYS A 40 -14.01 4.12 -3.68
CA LYS A 40 -15.24 3.45 -3.25
C LYS A 40 -14.95 2.43 -2.15
N LYS A 41 -14.00 1.53 -2.37
CA LYS A 41 -13.65 0.48 -1.39
C LYS A 41 -13.10 1.06 -0.09
N MET A 42 -12.29 2.11 -0.17
CA MET A 42 -11.80 2.82 1.01
C MET A 42 -12.95 3.43 1.83
N LYS A 43 -14.02 3.91 1.19
CA LYS A 43 -15.19 4.46 1.89
C LYS A 43 -16.10 3.41 2.53
N GLU A 44 -16.14 2.21 1.97
CA GLU A 44 -16.99 1.11 2.41
C GLU A 44 -16.42 0.36 3.62
N MET A 45 -15.09 0.32 3.75
CA MET A 45 -14.42 -0.49 4.78
C MET A 45 -14.23 0.22 6.11
N PHE A 46 -14.40 -0.54 7.20
CA PHE A 46 -14.23 -0.07 8.57
C PHE A 46 -12.79 -0.02 9.01
N TYR A 47 -11.94 -0.98 8.61
CA TYR A 47 -10.54 -1.04 9.00
C TYR A 47 -9.62 -0.91 7.79
N ILE A 48 -8.54 -0.15 7.97
CA ILE A 48 -7.53 0.04 6.92
C ILE A 48 -6.87 -1.28 6.56
N ASP A 49 -6.51 -2.10 7.54
CA ASP A 49 -5.82 -3.37 7.33
C ASP A 49 -6.70 -4.32 6.51
N GLU A 50 -7.99 -4.42 6.84
CA GLU A 50 -8.98 -5.21 6.08
C GLU A 50 -9.08 -4.77 4.61
N PHE A 51 -9.14 -3.46 4.36
CA PHE A 51 -9.14 -2.97 2.98
C PHE A 51 -7.87 -3.37 2.24
N ILE A 52 -6.71 -3.25 2.90
CA ILE A 52 -5.43 -3.51 2.24
C ILE A 52 -5.30 -5.00 1.93
N TYR A 53 -5.75 -5.87 2.83
CA TYR A 53 -5.78 -7.30 2.56
C TYR A 53 -6.73 -7.64 1.40
N GLU A 54 -7.97 -7.14 1.39
CA GLU A 54 -8.88 -7.38 0.26
C GLU A 54 -8.31 -6.80 -1.05
N PHE A 55 -7.69 -5.62 -0.99
CA PHE A 55 -7.01 -5.03 -2.14
C PHE A 55 -5.89 -5.94 -2.68
N CYS A 56 -5.11 -6.56 -1.79
CA CYS A 56 -4.01 -7.44 -2.18
C CYS A 56 -4.51 -8.82 -2.64
N ASP A 57 -5.61 -9.34 -2.09
CA ASP A 57 -6.19 -10.62 -2.50
C ASP A 57 -6.69 -10.61 -3.96
N ASN A 58 -6.95 -9.44 -4.52
CA ASN A 58 -7.32 -9.27 -5.92
C ASN A 58 -6.13 -9.35 -6.91
N PHE A 59 -4.89 -9.54 -6.44
CA PHE A 59 -3.75 -9.73 -7.32
C PHE A 59 -3.58 -11.20 -7.76
N SER A 60 -3.19 -11.39 -9.01
CA SER A 60 -2.72 -12.69 -9.52
C SER A 60 -1.23 -12.85 -9.19
N TYR A 61 -0.94 -13.66 -8.17
CA TYR A 61 0.42 -13.92 -7.71
C TYR A 61 1.12 -14.97 -8.57
N ASN A 62 2.44 -14.87 -8.67
CA ASN A 62 3.22 -15.98 -9.22
C ASN A 62 3.21 -17.14 -8.22
N GLU A 63 2.73 -18.30 -8.67
CA GLU A 63 2.68 -19.56 -7.92
C GLU A 63 4.06 -19.97 -7.38
N LYS A 64 5.14 -19.64 -8.11
CA LYS A 64 6.51 -19.87 -7.62
C LYS A 64 6.81 -18.91 -6.46
N ASN A 65 6.90 -19.47 -5.25
CA ASN A 65 7.06 -18.74 -3.98
C ASN A 65 5.84 -17.89 -3.59
N LEU A 66 4.63 -18.43 -3.79
CA LEU A 66 3.35 -17.75 -3.52
C LEU A 66 3.32 -17.04 -2.16
N GLU A 67 3.73 -17.70 -1.08
CA GLU A 67 3.69 -17.14 0.27
C GLU A 67 4.62 -15.92 0.41
N THR A 68 5.87 -16.04 -0.04
CA THR A 68 6.83 -14.92 -0.05
C THR A 68 6.31 -13.75 -0.89
N ASN A 69 5.75 -14.03 -2.07
CA ASN A 69 5.19 -13.00 -2.95
C ASN A 69 4.01 -12.28 -2.30
N ARG A 70 3.11 -13.02 -1.64
CA ARG A 70 2.00 -12.45 -0.87
C ARG A 70 2.50 -11.56 0.25
N ASN A 71 3.49 -12.00 1.01
CA ASN A 71 4.03 -11.22 2.11
C ASN A 71 4.66 -9.91 1.61
N ILE A 72 5.44 -9.95 0.53
CA ILE A 72 6.05 -8.75 -0.07
C ILE A 72 4.98 -7.74 -0.47
N ILE A 73 3.95 -8.19 -1.17
CA ILE A 73 2.84 -7.34 -1.64
C ILE A 73 2.06 -6.75 -0.47
N ASN A 74 1.67 -7.60 0.49
CA ASN A 74 0.91 -7.19 1.67
C ASN A 74 1.70 -6.16 2.48
N ASN A 75 2.94 -6.47 2.87
CA ASN A 75 3.80 -5.58 3.64
C ASN A 75 4.05 -4.27 2.90
N PHE A 76 4.28 -4.31 1.58
CA PHE A 76 4.45 -3.11 0.78
C PHE A 76 3.19 -2.23 0.78
N PHE A 77 2.02 -2.78 0.49
CA PHE A 77 0.80 -1.99 0.39
C PHE A 77 0.30 -1.51 1.76
N LEU A 78 0.51 -2.29 2.82
CA LEU A 78 0.33 -1.86 4.21
C LEU A 78 1.17 -0.62 4.50
N PHE A 79 2.49 -0.69 4.24
CA PHE A 79 3.36 0.46 4.35
C PHE A 79 2.88 1.65 3.49
N PHE A 80 2.55 1.41 2.22
CA PHE A 80 2.18 2.42 1.24
C PHE A 80 0.96 3.23 1.70
N PHE A 81 -0.14 2.56 2.02
CA PHE A 81 -1.39 3.22 2.40
C PHE A 81 -1.27 3.92 3.75
N TYR A 82 -0.62 3.29 4.74
CA TYR A 82 -0.28 3.96 5.99
C TYR A 82 0.57 5.21 5.75
N HIS A 83 1.55 5.16 4.84
CA HIS A 83 2.36 6.32 4.49
C HIS A 83 1.53 7.44 3.86
N GLN A 84 0.64 7.15 2.90
CA GLN A 84 -0.20 8.18 2.26
C GLN A 84 -1.13 8.86 3.28
N ILE A 85 -1.74 8.08 4.19
CA ILE A 85 -2.61 8.61 5.26
C ILE A 85 -1.82 9.47 6.23
N PHE A 86 -0.67 8.98 6.68
CA PHE A 86 0.20 9.72 7.59
C PHE A 86 0.64 11.07 7.00
N LYS A 87 1.01 11.09 5.71
CA LYS A 87 1.45 12.30 4.99
C LYS A 87 0.35 13.35 4.92
N ARG A 88 -0.91 12.94 4.77
CA ARG A 88 -2.06 13.86 4.76
C ARG A 88 -2.57 14.24 6.15
N ARG A 89 -2.25 13.46 7.18
CA ARG A 89 -2.80 13.61 8.54
C ARG A 89 -4.35 13.61 8.56
N LEU A 90 -4.98 12.90 7.62
CA LEU A 90 -6.44 12.83 7.45
C LEU A 90 -6.89 11.37 7.48
N TYR A 91 -8.01 11.09 8.18
CA TYR A 91 -8.56 9.74 8.29
C TYR A 91 -9.31 9.25 7.05
N TRP A 92 -9.30 7.93 6.93
CA TRP A 92 -9.84 7.05 5.90
C TRP A 92 -11.35 7.20 5.65
N THR A 93 -12.16 7.35 6.71
CA THR A 93 -13.62 7.59 6.67
C THR A 93 -14.10 8.40 7.87
N LYS A 94 -15.29 9.03 7.76
CA LYS A 94 -15.99 9.72 8.86
C LYS A 94 -16.28 8.81 10.08
N LYS A 95 -16.28 7.47 9.91
CA LYS A 95 -16.66 6.49 10.96
C LYS A 95 -15.49 6.01 11.82
N GLN A 96 -14.23 6.15 11.38
CA GLN A 96 -13.02 5.85 12.19
C GLN A 96 -12.53 7.06 13.04
N ASN A 97 -13.42 7.98 13.41
CA ASN A 97 -13.09 9.31 13.95
C ASN A 97 -12.35 9.36 15.31
N ASN A 98 -11.97 8.22 15.91
CA ASN A 98 -11.34 8.20 17.24
C ASN A 98 -9.80 8.26 17.24
N LEU A 99 -9.13 8.19 16.09
CA LEU A 99 -7.66 8.11 16.06
C LEU A 99 -6.95 9.40 15.60
N ASN A 100 -7.43 10.61 15.88
CA ASN A 100 -6.81 11.86 15.40
C ASN A 100 -5.24 11.87 15.31
N LEU A 101 -4.67 11.76 14.10
CA LEU A 101 -3.21 11.71 13.86
C LEU A 101 -2.54 13.07 14.10
N LYS A 102 -3.31 14.14 14.34
CA LYS A 102 -2.75 15.38 14.87
C LYS A 102 -2.33 15.23 16.33
N SER A 103 -2.91 14.27 17.06
CA SER A 103 -2.48 13.90 18.41
C SER A 103 -1.27 12.97 18.37
N LYS A 104 -0.34 13.19 19.30
CA LYS A 104 0.81 12.28 19.51
C LYS A 104 0.36 10.87 19.92
N ILE A 105 -0.74 10.78 20.69
CA ILE A 105 -1.28 9.52 21.22
C ILE A 105 -1.61 8.54 20.09
N HIS A 106 -2.12 9.04 18.97
CA HIS A 106 -2.47 8.19 17.83
C HIS A 106 -1.39 8.15 16.74
N SER A 107 -0.63 9.23 16.56
CA SER A 107 0.39 9.27 15.50
C SER A 107 1.62 8.42 15.78
N ILE A 108 2.03 8.25 17.05
CA ILE A 108 3.14 7.37 17.44
C ILE A 108 2.83 5.90 17.10
N PRO A 109 1.75 5.26 17.60
CA PRO A 109 1.47 3.87 17.29
C PRO A 109 1.19 3.64 15.80
N PHE A 110 0.55 4.60 15.13
CA PHE A 110 0.32 4.54 13.68
C PHE A 110 1.64 4.55 12.88
N ASN A 111 2.57 5.42 13.25
CA ASN A 111 3.89 5.48 12.63
C ASN A 111 4.74 4.25 12.95
N SER A 112 4.58 3.66 14.15
CA SER A 112 5.23 2.41 14.53
C SER A 112 4.77 1.25 13.64
N LYS A 113 3.45 1.06 13.48
CA LYS A 113 2.88 0.05 12.55
C LYS A 113 3.41 0.23 11.13
N LYS A 114 3.34 1.45 10.59
CA LYS A 114 3.88 1.80 9.26
C LYS A 114 5.34 1.37 9.10
N ARG A 115 6.19 1.64 10.09
CA ARG A 115 7.61 1.25 10.08
C ARG A 115 7.78 -0.26 10.11
N SER A 116 6.99 -0.97 10.92
CA SER A 116 7.02 -2.44 10.96
C SER A 116 6.78 -3.04 9.58
N TYR A 117 5.73 -2.61 8.88
CA TYR A 117 5.44 -3.09 7.53
C TYR A 117 6.56 -2.76 6.53
N TYR A 118 7.17 -1.58 6.65
CA TYR A 118 8.31 -1.22 5.82
C TYR A 118 9.51 -2.16 6.02
N TYR A 119 9.87 -2.45 7.28
CA TYR A 119 10.99 -3.35 7.56
C TYR A 119 10.68 -4.80 7.16
N ASN A 120 9.46 -5.28 7.38
CA ASN A 120 9.04 -6.61 6.91
C ASN A 120 9.12 -6.71 5.38
N PHE A 121 8.65 -5.67 4.67
CA PHE A 121 8.80 -5.58 3.22
C PHE A 121 10.28 -5.62 2.82
N LEU A 122 11.15 -4.84 3.46
CA LEU A 122 12.58 -4.86 3.14
C LEU A 122 13.23 -6.23 3.39
N SER A 123 12.89 -6.89 4.50
CA SER A 123 13.47 -8.18 4.85
C SER A 123 13.10 -9.28 3.86
N GLU A 124 11.92 -9.20 3.23
CA GLU A 124 11.50 -10.15 2.20
C GLU A 124 12.03 -9.74 0.82
N PHE A 125 11.93 -8.45 0.49
CA PHE A 125 12.28 -7.92 -0.82
C PHE A 125 13.78 -8.00 -1.13
N GLN A 126 14.64 -7.97 -0.11
CA GLN A 126 16.10 -8.10 -0.28
C GLN A 126 16.55 -9.42 -0.91
N HIS A 127 15.70 -10.45 -0.88
CA HIS A 127 16.01 -11.76 -1.46
C HIS A 127 15.72 -11.83 -2.96
N ILE A 128 15.15 -10.78 -3.56
CA ILE A 128 14.90 -10.71 -5.00
C ILE A 128 16.17 -10.26 -5.73
N ASN A 129 16.44 -10.91 -6.87
CA ASN A 129 17.55 -10.50 -7.74
C ASN A 129 17.41 -9.04 -8.16
N ASN A 130 18.51 -8.28 -8.06
CA ASN A 130 18.55 -6.85 -8.38
C ASN A 130 17.61 -5.97 -7.53
N TYR A 131 17.15 -6.44 -6.37
CA TYR A 131 16.17 -5.71 -5.54
C TYR A 131 16.56 -4.25 -5.29
N ASN A 132 17.84 -3.94 -5.08
CA ASN A 132 18.31 -2.59 -4.81
C ASN A 132 17.92 -1.57 -5.90
N ILE A 133 17.97 -1.98 -7.17
CA ILE A 133 17.60 -1.12 -8.31
C ILE A 133 16.10 -0.83 -8.27
N TYR A 134 15.30 -1.88 -8.10
CA TYR A 134 13.84 -1.78 -8.08
C TYR A 134 13.32 -1.08 -6.82
N LEU A 135 13.94 -1.32 -5.66
CA LEU A 135 13.64 -0.63 -4.41
C LEU A 135 13.81 0.88 -4.58
N ARG A 136 14.93 1.31 -5.16
CA ARG A 136 15.17 2.74 -5.45
C ARG A 136 14.11 3.31 -6.39
N LYS A 137 13.72 2.58 -7.45
CA LYS A 137 12.65 3.00 -8.37
C LYS A 137 11.31 3.15 -7.65
N ILE A 138 10.91 2.16 -6.85
CA ILE A 138 9.66 2.13 -6.08
C ILE A 138 9.63 3.31 -5.09
N LEU A 139 10.67 3.45 -4.25
CA LEU A 139 10.70 4.47 -3.21
C LEU A 139 10.70 5.89 -3.78
N LYS A 140 11.43 6.16 -4.87
CA LYS A 140 11.41 7.45 -5.57
C LYS A 140 10.01 7.85 -6.08
N LYS A 141 9.16 6.87 -6.40
CA LYS A 141 7.79 7.14 -6.88
C LYS A 141 6.81 7.35 -5.72
N VAL A 142 7.04 6.66 -4.61
CA VAL A 142 6.04 6.49 -3.55
C VAL A 142 6.18 7.51 -2.41
N LEU A 143 7.41 7.79 -1.98
CA LEU A 143 7.75 8.73 -0.90
C LEU A 143 7.61 10.19 -1.38
#